data_AF-A0A2J8RM04-F1
#
_entry.id   AF-A0A2J8RM04-F1
#
_cell.length_a   1.000
_cell.length_b   1.000
_cell.length_c   1.000
_cell.angle_alpha   90.00
_cell.angle_beta   90.00
_cell.angle_gamma   90.00
#
_symmetry.space_group_name_H-M   'P 1'
#
loop_
_entity.id
_entity.type
_entity.pdbx_description
1 polymer ?
#
loop_
_entity_poly.entity_id
_entity_poly.type
_entity_poly.pdbx_seq_one_letter_code
_entity_poly.pdbx_strand_id
1 'polypeptide(L)'
;MAEQVALSRTQVCGILREELFQGDAFHQSDTHIFIIMGASGDLAKKKIYPTIWWLFRDGLLPENTFIVGYARSRLTVADIRKQSEPFFKANPEEKLKLEDFFARNSYVAGQYDDAASYQRLNSHMNALHLGSQANRLFYLALPPTVYEAVTKNIHESCMSQIRGWNRIIVEKPFGRDLQSSDRLSNHISSLFREDQIYRIDHYLGKEMVQNLMVLRFANRIFGPIWNRDNIACVILTFKEPFGTEGRGGYFDEFGIIRDVMQNHLLQMLCLVAMEKPASTNSDDVRDEKVKVLKCISEVQASNVVLGQYVGNPDGEGEAT
;
A
#
# COMPACT_ATOMS: atom_id res chain seq x y z
N MET A 1 5.74 -1.04 -41.46
CA MET A 1 6.22 -0.92 -40.06
C MET A 1 5.38 0.16 -39.42
N ALA A 2 4.50 -0.17 -38.49
CA ALA A 2 3.82 0.86 -37.72
C ALA A 2 4.86 1.47 -36.78
N GLU A 3 5.12 2.78 -36.91
CA GLU A 3 5.86 3.51 -35.88
C GLU A 3 5.12 3.34 -34.56
N GLN A 4 5.74 2.67 -33.59
CA GLN A 4 5.30 2.74 -32.22
C GLN A 4 5.52 4.19 -31.76
N VAL A 5 4.47 5.00 -31.83
CA VAL A 5 4.48 6.34 -31.24
C VAL A 5 4.59 6.14 -29.73
N ALA A 6 5.79 6.33 -29.18
CA ALA A 6 6.00 6.34 -27.74
C ALA A 6 5.22 7.52 -27.15
N LEU A 7 4.18 7.21 -26.37
CA LEU A 7 3.41 8.23 -25.67
C LEU A 7 4.31 8.95 -24.67
N SER A 8 4.26 10.28 -24.67
CA SER A 8 4.88 11.09 -23.62
C SER A 8 4.22 10.79 -22.28
N ARG A 9 4.97 11.01 -21.19
CA ARG A 9 4.45 10.84 -19.83
C ARG A 9 3.15 11.59 -19.59
N THR A 10 3.05 12.81 -20.10
CA THR A 10 1.83 13.63 -20.00
C THR A 10 0.65 12.98 -20.69
N GLN A 11 0.85 12.36 -21.86
CA GLN A 11 -0.19 11.64 -22.58
C GLN A 11 -0.61 10.37 -21.83
N VAL A 12 0.33 9.60 -21.29
CA VAL A 12 0.02 8.41 -20.46
C VAL A 12 -0.78 8.81 -19.22
N CYS A 13 -0.35 9.84 -18.49
CA CYS A 13 -1.10 10.36 -17.33
C CYS A 13 -2.46 10.96 -17.73
N GLY A 14 -2.62 11.44 -18.96
CA GLY A 14 -3.90 11.86 -19.52
C GLY A 14 -4.87 10.69 -19.70
N ILE A 15 -4.41 9.63 -20.37
CA ILE A 15 -5.19 8.40 -20.57
C ILE A 15 -5.54 7.74 -19.24
N LEU A 16 -4.58 7.63 -18.32
CA LEU A 16 -4.83 7.08 -16.99
C LEU A 16 -5.91 7.86 -16.24
N ARG A 17 -5.93 9.20 -16.37
CA ARG A 17 -7.01 10.00 -15.81
C ARG A 17 -8.35 9.63 -16.45
N GLU A 18 -8.44 9.65 -17.78
CA GLU A 18 -9.68 9.30 -18.49
C GLU A 18 -10.21 7.92 -18.10
N GLU A 19 -9.34 6.91 -18.04
CA GLU A 19 -9.69 5.53 -17.64
C GLU A 19 -10.12 5.44 -16.16
N LEU A 20 -9.39 6.11 -15.25
CA LEU A 20 -9.76 6.15 -13.83
C LEU A 20 -11.14 6.80 -13.60
N PHE A 21 -11.61 7.61 -14.54
CA PHE A 21 -12.85 8.37 -14.41
C PHE A 21 -14.01 7.83 -15.25
N GLN A 22 -13.79 6.81 -16.09
CA GLN A 22 -14.84 6.15 -16.90
C GLN A 22 -15.81 7.13 -17.63
N GLY A 23 -15.35 8.35 -17.95
CA GLY A 23 -16.17 9.39 -18.59
C GLY A 23 -17.00 10.28 -17.64
N ASP A 24 -17.02 10.02 -16.34
CA ASP A 24 -17.61 10.94 -15.36
C ASP A 24 -16.64 12.09 -15.05
N ALA A 25 -17.15 13.32 -15.02
CA ALA A 25 -16.37 14.46 -14.56
C ALA A 25 -16.00 14.22 -13.09
N PHE A 26 -14.76 13.81 -12.85
CA PHE A 26 -14.15 13.69 -11.54
C PHE A 26 -14.68 14.78 -10.61
N HIS A 27 -15.13 14.43 -9.39
CA HIS A 27 -15.52 15.40 -8.35
C HIS A 27 -14.27 16.14 -7.85
N GLN A 28 -13.68 16.94 -8.74
CA GLN A 28 -12.45 17.69 -8.63
C GLN A 28 -12.50 18.70 -7.47
N SER A 29 -13.72 19.05 -7.05
CA SER A 29 -14.02 19.97 -5.95
C SER A 29 -13.83 19.38 -4.56
N ASP A 30 -14.00 18.06 -4.38
CA ASP A 30 -14.01 17.49 -3.03
C ASP A 30 -12.61 17.52 -2.43
N THR A 31 -12.51 18.06 -1.23
CA THR A 31 -11.22 18.10 -0.53
C THR A 31 -10.83 16.70 -0.08
N HIS A 32 -9.56 16.35 -0.28
CA HIS A 32 -8.98 15.11 0.18
C HIS A 32 -7.83 15.42 1.14
N ILE A 33 -7.80 14.72 2.26
CA ILE A 33 -6.71 14.81 3.22
C ILE A 33 -6.04 13.44 3.29
N PHE A 34 -4.75 13.40 2.95
CA PHE A 34 -3.90 12.22 3.06
C PHE A 34 -3.06 12.33 4.34
N ILE A 35 -3.40 11.52 5.33
CA ILE A 35 -2.78 11.56 6.66
C ILE A 35 -1.73 10.46 6.74
N ILE A 36 -0.47 10.83 6.97
CA ILE A 36 0.64 9.89 7.14
C ILE A 36 0.89 9.71 8.64
N MET A 37 0.31 8.65 9.21
CA MET A 37 0.59 8.23 10.57
C MET A 37 1.96 7.57 10.60
N GLY A 38 2.87 8.05 11.45
CA GLY A 38 4.28 7.64 11.42
C GLY A 38 5.12 8.42 10.42
N ALA A 39 4.76 9.68 10.14
CA ALA A 39 5.42 10.53 9.14
C ALA A 39 6.94 10.72 9.34
N SER A 40 7.46 10.53 10.55
CA SER A 40 8.90 10.60 10.83
C SER A 40 9.66 9.28 10.53
N GLY A 41 8.95 8.23 10.13
CA GLY A 41 9.49 6.89 9.91
C GLY A 41 10.17 6.72 8.55
N ASP A 42 10.97 5.66 8.43
CA ASP A 42 11.77 5.39 7.24
C ASP A 42 10.91 5.06 6.01
N LEU A 43 9.81 4.31 6.20
CA LEU A 43 8.84 4.03 5.12
C LEU A 43 8.21 5.33 4.60
N ALA A 44 7.79 6.23 5.50
CA ALA A 44 7.20 7.51 5.13
C ALA A 44 8.18 8.35 4.29
N LYS A 45 9.41 8.53 4.81
CA LYS A 45 10.48 9.31 4.17
C LYS A 45 10.89 8.76 2.79
N LYS A 46 11.12 7.45 2.69
CA LYS A 46 11.72 6.82 1.50
C LYS A 46 10.71 6.36 0.45
N LYS A 47 9.44 6.18 0.83
CA LYS A 47 8.39 5.65 -0.07
C LYS A 47 7.13 6.52 -0.09
N ILE A 48 6.49 6.78 1.05
CA ILE A 48 5.15 7.38 1.04
C ILE A 48 5.16 8.83 0.56
N TYR A 49 6.03 9.68 1.12
CA TYR A 49 6.19 11.07 0.67
C TYR A 49 6.64 11.17 -0.80
N PRO A 50 7.64 10.39 -1.26
CA PRO A 50 7.98 10.34 -2.69
C PRO A 50 6.82 9.91 -3.58
N THR A 51 6.06 8.87 -3.19
CA THR A 51 4.93 8.36 -3.97
C THR A 51 3.82 9.39 -4.08
N ILE A 52 3.42 10.05 -2.98
CA ILE A 52 2.37 11.07 -3.04
C ILE A 52 2.83 12.31 -3.82
N TRP A 53 4.11 12.67 -3.74
CA TRP A 53 4.72 13.68 -4.61
C TRP A 53 4.62 13.29 -6.09
N TRP A 54 4.93 12.04 -6.46
CA TRP A 54 4.84 11.61 -7.86
C TRP A 54 3.41 11.66 -8.40
N LEU A 55 2.43 11.26 -7.59
CA LEU A 55 1.02 11.37 -7.96
C LEU A 55 0.60 12.84 -8.12
N PHE A 56 1.04 13.71 -7.20
CA PHE A 56 0.77 15.15 -7.27
C PHE A 56 1.38 15.78 -8.53
N ARG A 57 2.67 15.54 -8.76
CA ARG A 57 3.43 16.03 -9.92
C ARG A 57 2.73 15.69 -11.23
N ASP A 58 2.18 14.48 -11.30
CA ASP A 58 1.58 13.88 -12.50
C ASP A 58 0.11 14.26 -12.67
N GLY A 59 -0.45 15.05 -11.74
CA GLY A 59 -1.84 15.49 -11.78
C GLY A 59 -2.83 14.36 -11.55
N LEU A 60 -2.43 13.29 -10.85
CA LEU A 60 -3.25 12.12 -10.56
C LEU A 60 -3.98 12.23 -9.20
N LEU A 61 -3.69 13.27 -8.43
CA LEU A 61 -4.41 13.59 -7.20
C LEU A 61 -5.56 14.56 -7.48
N PRO A 62 -6.63 14.53 -6.68
CA PRO A 62 -7.60 15.61 -6.65
C PRO A 62 -6.94 16.98 -6.44
N GLU A 63 -7.45 18.02 -7.09
CA GLU A 63 -6.89 19.38 -7.02
C GLU A 63 -6.81 19.89 -5.58
N ASN A 64 -7.84 19.60 -4.78
CA ASN A 64 -7.93 19.97 -3.37
C ASN A 64 -7.37 18.88 -2.45
N THR A 65 -6.15 18.40 -2.71
CA THR A 65 -5.47 17.44 -1.84
C THR A 65 -4.50 18.12 -0.86
N PHE A 66 -4.59 17.76 0.42
CA PHE A 66 -3.69 18.18 1.48
C PHE A 66 -3.01 16.96 2.13
N ILE A 67 -1.77 17.15 2.59
CA ILE A 67 -1.00 16.10 3.25
C ILE A 67 -0.77 16.50 4.70
N VAL A 68 -1.09 15.61 5.64
CA VAL A 68 -0.91 15.84 7.08
C VAL A 68 -0.01 14.75 7.64
N GLY A 69 1.21 15.10 8.03
CA GLY A 69 2.10 14.20 8.75
C GLY A 69 1.74 14.14 10.23
N TYR A 70 1.73 12.95 10.82
CA TYR A 70 1.53 12.76 12.26
C TYR A 70 2.56 11.80 12.85
N ALA A 71 3.28 12.22 13.88
CA ALA A 71 4.11 11.32 14.68
C ALA A 71 4.44 11.91 16.07
N ARG A 72 5.15 11.14 16.90
CA ARG A 72 5.59 11.58 18.24
C ARG A 72 6.64 12.69 18.22
N SER A 73 7.51 12.67 17.20
CA SER A 73 8.60 13.63 17.05
C SER A 73 8.05 15.04 16.82
N ARG A 74 8.70 16.06 17.40
CA ARG A 74 8.35 17.46 17.13
C ARG A 74 9.11 17.95 15.91
N LEU A 75 8.53 17.73 14.73
CA LEU A 75 9.09 18.12 13.43
C LEU A 75 8.27 19.25 12.79
N THR A 76 8.90 19.92 11.85
CA THR A 76 8.26 20.88 10.95
C THR A 76 8.15 20.31 9.53
N VAL A 77 7.36 20.95 8.66
CA VAL A 77 7.32 20.59 7.23
C VAL A 77 8.70 20.79 6.57
N ALA A 78 9.50 21.75 7.04
CA ALA A 78 10.87 21.94 6.56
C ALA A 78 11.77 20.75 6.88
N ASP A 79 11.60 20.14 8.06
CA ASP A 79 12.32 18.92 8.43
C ASP A 79 11.89 17.73 7.58
N ILE A 80 10.57 17.57 7.36
CA ILE A 80 10.02 16.53 6.48
C ILE A 80 10.60 16.69 5.08
N ARG A 81 10.53 17.90 4.50
CA ARG A 81 11.10 18.21 3.18
C ARG A 81 12.57 17.84 3.10
N LYS A 82 13.39 18.33 4.05
CA LYS A 82 14.83 18.03 4.11
C LYS A 82 15.11 16.52 4.12
N GLN A 83 14.28 15.74 4.79
CA GLN A 83 14.46 14.29 4.93
C GLN A 83 13.94 13.51 3.72
N SER A 84 12.83 13.90 3.10
CA SER A 84 12.15 13.12 2.05
C SER A 84 12.48 13.57 0.62
N GLU A 85 12.76 14.86 0.39
CA GLU A 85 13.07 15.42 -0.93
C GLU A 85 14.22 14.69 -1.66
N PRO A 86 15.30 14.21 -1.00
CA PRO A 86 16.33 13.40 -1.66
C PRO A 86 15.80 12.15 -2.38
N PHE A 87 14.64 11.62 -1.96
CA PHE A 87 14.01 10.44 -2.56
C PHE A 87 12.98 10.80 -3.64
N PHE A 88 12.65 12.08 -3.84
CA PHE A 88 11.63 12.53 -4.78
C PHE A 88 12.09 12.43 -6.22
N LYS A 89 13.41 12.45 -6.47
CA LYS A 89 14.00 12.52 -7.82
C LYS A 89 13.37 13.66 -8.63
N ALA A 90 13.24 14.82 -7.99
CA ALA A 90 12.63 16.01 -8.59
C ALA A 90 13.63 16.69 -9.54
N ASN A 91 13.12 17.19 -10.67
CA ASN A 91 13.91 17.93 -11.64
C ASN A 91 13.85 19.44 -11.39
N PRO A 92 14.85 20.24 -11.84
CA PRO A 92 14.83 21.70 -11.63
C PRO A 92 13.57 22.40 -12.15
N GLU A 93 13.00 21.91 -13.25
CA GLU A 93 11.76 22.42 -13.86
C GLU A 93 10.52 22.20 -12.97
N GLU A 94 10.58 21.26 -12.02
CA GLU A 94 9.47 20.91 -11.14
C GLU A 94 9.45 21.78 -9.87
N LYS A 95 10.38 22.72 -9.71
CA LYS A 95 10.54 23.53 -8.49
C LYS A 95 9.25 24.20 -8.05
N LEU A 96 8.50 24.83 -8.96
CA LEU A 96 7.25 25.51 -8.61
C LEU A 96 6.18 24.52 -8.11
N LYS A 97 6.06 23.35 -8.75
CA LYS A 97 5.16 22.28 -8.30
C LYS A 97 5.57 21.75 -6.93
N LEU A 98 6.87 21.65 -6.67
CA LEU A 98 7.40 21.18 -5.40
C LEU A 98 7.11 22.16 -4.27
N GLU A 99 7.20 23.47 -4.51
CA GLU A 99 6.74 24.48 -3.55
C GLU A 99 5.22 24.39 -3.30
N ASP A 100 4.39 24.24 -4.34
CA ASP A 100 2.93 24.06 -4.16
C ASP A 100 2.59 22.78 -3.39
N PHE A 101 3.30 21.68 -3.67
CA PHE A 101 3.16 20.44 -2.92
C PHE A 101 3.45 20.65 -1.44
N PHE A 102 4.58 21.25 -1.08
CA PHE A 102 4.90 21.49 0.33
C PHE A 102 4.03 22.56 0.99
N ALA A 103 3.48 23.52 0.24
CA ALA A 103 2.48 24.45 0.74
C ALA A 103 1.18 23.74 1.18
N ARG A 104 0.88 22.57 0.59
CA ARG A 104 -0.24 21.70 0.97
C ARG A 104 0.10 20.69 2.07
N ASN A 105 1.35 20.68 2.54
CA ASN A 105 1.80 19.81 3.61
C ASN A 105 1.70 20.53 4.96
N SER A 106 1.33 19.77 5.99
CA SER A 106 1.35 20.20 7.38
C SER A 106 1.76 19.05 8.27
N TYR A 107 2.11 19.34 9.53
CA TYR A 107 2.59 18.34 10.48
C TYR A 107 2.01 18.58 11.86
N VAL A 108 1.56 17.50 12.51
CA VAL A 108 1.03 17.52 13.88
C VAL A 108 1.80 16.52 14.73
N ALA A 109 2.36 16.99 15.84
CA ALA A 109 3.02 16.12 16.82
C ALA A 109 2.02 15.58 17.85
N GLY A 110 2.08 14.29 18.16
CA GLY A 110 1.19 13.65 19.13
C GLY A 110 1.53 12.19 19.43
N GLN A 111 1.04 11.68 20.57
CA GLN A 111 1.19 10.27 20.93
C GLN A 111 0.13 9.42 20.23
N TYR A 112 0.42 8.13 20.02
CA TYR A 112 -0.49 7.22 19.30
C TYR A 112 -1.65 6.69 20.15
N ASP A 113 -1.56 6.86 21.47
CA ASP A 113 -2.50 6.38 22.48
C ASP A 113 -3.12 7.51 23.32
N ASP A 114 -2.92 8.77 22.93
CA ASP A 114 -3.45 9.95 23.64
C ASP A 114 -4.62 10.61 22.89
N ALA A 115 -5.83 10.52 23.44
CA ALA A 115 -7.03 11.09 22.85
C ALA A 115 -6.93 12.60 22.58
N ALA A 116 -6.26 13.36 23.48
CA ALA A 116 -6.08 14.80 23.28
C ALA A 116 -5.23 15.11 22.05
N SER A 117 -4.26 14.26 21.73
CA SER A 117 -3.46 14.37 20.50
C SER A 117 -4.29 14.17 19.24
N TYR A 118 -5.24 13.23 19.25
CA TYR A 118 -6.14 13.01 18.13
C TYR A 118 -7.20 14.09 17.98
N GLN A 119 -7.67 14.68 19.09
CA GLN A 119 -8.52 15.88 19.04
C GLN A 119 -7.79 17.03 18.34
N ARG A 120 -6.51 17.28 18.67
CA ARG A 120 -5.69 18.29 17.98
C ARG A 120 -5.52 17.97 16.49
N LEU A 121 -5.25 16.71 16.14
CA LEU A 121 -5.17 16.27 14.74
C LEU A 121 -6.49 16.52 13.99
N ASN A 122 -7.63 16.17 14.59
CA ASN A 122 -8.95 16.41 13.99
C ASN A 122 -9.25 17.91 13.81
N SER A 123 -8.98 18.72 14.85
CA SER A 123 -9.14 20.18 14.76
C SER A 123 -8.27 20.77 13.65
N HIS A 124 -7.02 20.32 13.53
CA HIS A 124 -6.11 20.73 12.45
C HIS A 124 -6.67 20.37 11.07
N MET A 125 -7.13 19.12 10.89
CA MET A 125 -7.75 18.70 9.63
C MET A 125 -9.01 19.50 9.29
N ASN A 126 -9.86 19.79 10.28
CA ASN A 126 -11.07 20.59 10.08
C ASN A 126 -10.78 22.04 9.67
N ALA A 127 -9.63 22.59 10.07
CA ALA A 127 -9.21 23.95 9.73
C ALA A 127 -8.65 24.09 8.30
N LEU A 128 -8.36 22.98 7.61
CA LEU A 128 -7.99 23.00 6.20
C LEU A 128 -9.18 23.41 5.32
N HIS A 129 -8.92 23.79 4.08
CA HIS A 129 -9.96 24.16 3.12
C HIS A 129 -11.02 23.05 3.01
N LEU A 130 -12.28 23.35 3.33
CA LEU A 130 -13.38 22.38 3.39
C LEU A 130 -13.05 21.10 4.21
N GLY A 131 -12.18 21.21 5.21
CA GLY A 131 -11.63 20.09 5.96
C GLY A 131 -12.65 19.27 6.76
N SER A 132 -13.78 19.87 7.15
CA SER A 132 -14.90 19.18 7.81
C SER A 132 -15.70 18.27 6.87
N GLN A 133 -15.66 18.54 5.56
CA GLN A 133 -16.33 17.78 4.50
C GLN A 133 -15.37 16.83 3.78
N ALA A 134 -14.07 16.95 4.06
CA ALA A 134 -13.04 16.26 3.31
C ALA A 134 -13.11 14.74 3.43
N ASN A 135 -12.75 14.08 2.34
CA ASN A 135 -12.42 12.67 2.30
C ASN A 135 -11.09 12.45 3.04
N ARG A 136 -11.03 11.48 3.95
CA ARG A 136 -9.85 11.25 4.79
C ARG A 136 -9.25 9.88 4.53
N LEU A 137 -7.99 9.87 4.14
CA LEU A 137 -7.22 8.66 3.89
C LEU A 137 -6.06 8.58 4.88
N PHE A 138 -6.14 7.66 5.83
CA PHE A 138 -5.13 7.46 6.86
C PHE A 138 -4.16 6.35 6.46
N TYR A 139 -2.92 6.69 6.19
CA TYR A 139 -1.86 5.73 5.93
C TYR A 139 -1.13 5.37 7.23
N LEU A 140 -1.22 4.10 7.67
CA LEU A 140 -0.59 3.62 8.89
C LEU A 140 0.84 3.13 8.65
N ALA A 141 1.78 4.06 8.44
CA ALA A 141 3.21 3.78 8.33
C ALA A 141 3.86 3.58 9.71
N LEU A 142 3.28 2.65 10.48
CA LEU A 142 3.57 2.42 11.90
C LEU A 142 3.91 0.94 12.16
N PRO A 143 4.62 0.64 13.25
CA PRO A 143 4.77 -0.75 13.69
C PRO A 143 3.41 -1.33 14.11
N PRO A 144 3.21 -2.65 13.97
CA PRO A 144 1.93 -3.31 14.25
C PRO A 144 1.49 -3.19 15.71
N THR A 145 2.43 -3.00 16.64
CA THR A 145 2.18 -2.87 18.09
C THR A 145 1.29 -1.68 18.47
N VAL A 146 1.17 -0.67 17.60
CA VAL A 146 0.32 0.50 17.86
C VAL A 146 -0.95 0.52 17.02
N TYR A 147 -1.20 -0.47 16.15
CA TYR A 147 -2.36 -0.46 15.25
C TYR A 147 -3.68 -0.40 15.99
N GLU A 148 -3.85 -1.16 17.08
CA GLU A 148 -5.11 -1.17 17.84
C GLU A 148 -5.42 0.21 18.43
N ALA A 149 -4.44 0.82 19.11
CA ALA A 149 -4.58 2.16 19.70
C ALA A 149 -4.84 3.24 18.64
N VAL A 150 -4.11 3.19 17.53
CA VAL A 150 -4.22 4.18 16.46
C VAL A 150 -5.56 4.11 15.75
N THR A 151 -6.00 2.90 15.38
CA THR A 151 -7.28 2.70 14.68
C THR A 151 -8.46 3.07 15.57
N LYS A 152 -8.40 2.74 16.87
CA LYS A 152 -9.40 3.17 17.85
C LYS A 152 -9.49 4.69 17.92
N ASN A 153 -8.37 5.38 18.12
CA ASN A 153 -8.36 6.84 18.24
C ASN A 153 -8.76 7.55 16.93
N ILE A 154 -8.39 7.01 15.76
CA ILE A 154 -8.86 7.52 14.47
C ILE A 154 -10.39 7.44 14.41
N HIS A 155 -10.95 6.27 14.72
CA HIS A 155 -12.39 6.04 14.68
C HIS A 155 -13.14 6.97 15.64
N GLU A 156 -12.65 7.12 16.88
CA GLU A 156 -13.30 7.93 17.91
C GLU A 156 -13.21 9.44 17.66
N SER A 157 -12.10 9.93 17.09
CA SER A 157 -11.81 11.37 17.09
C SER A 157 -11.65 12.01 15.71
N CYS A 158 -11.29 11.25 14.68
CA CYS A 158 -10.77 11.79 13.42
C CYS A 158 -11.60 11.43 12.18
N MET A 159 -12.71 10.71 12.33
CA MET A 159 -13.59 10.37 11.21
C MET A 159 -14.30 11.63 10.70
N SER A 160 -14.31 11.82 9.38
CA SER A 160 -15.17 12.79 8.70
C SER A 160 -16.63 12.40 8.93
N GLN A 161 -17.44 13.33 9.47
CA GLN A 161 -18.80 13.04 9.95
C GLN A 161 -19.90 13.48 9.00
N ILE A 162 -19.61 14.40 8.06
CA ILE A 162 -20.67 15.09 7.31
C ILE A 162 -20.90 14.44 5.95
N ARG A 163 -19.86 14.34 5.12
CA ARG A 163 -19.98 13.88 3.72
C ARG A 163 -18.82 13.02 3.24
N GLY A 164 -17.60 13.30 3.71
CA GLY A 164 -16.41 12.63 3.21
C GLY A 164 -16.32 11.16 3.63
N TRP A 165 -15.80 10.32 2.75
CA TRP A 165 -15.46 8.94 3.11
C TRP A 165 -14.21 8.90 4.00
N ASN A 166 -14.08 7.83 4.77
CA ASN A 166 -12.93 7.57 5.63
C ASN A 166 -12.34 6.21 5.26
N ARG A 167 -11.05 6.17 4.94
CA ARG A 167 -10.33 4.93 4.57
C ARG A 167 -9.02 4.84 5.32
N ILE A 168 -8.62 3.63 5.69
CA ILE A 168 -7.34 3.34 6.32
C ILE A 168 -6.51 2.44 5.40
N ILE A 169 -5.22 2.75 5.26
CA ILE A 169 -4.23 1.90 4.61
C ILE A 169 -3.37 1.27 5.69
N VAL A 170 -3.31 -0.05 5.73
CA VAL A 170 -2.61 -0.82 6.77
C VAL A 170 -1.52 -1.66 6.13
N GLU A 171 -0.31 -1.59 6.68
CA GLU A 171 0.86 -2.34 6.20
C GLU A 171 1.02 -3.67 6.93
N LYS A 172 1.76 -4.60 6.30
CA LYS A 172 2.16 -5.85 6.94
C LYS A 172 3.14 -5.56 8.10
N PRO A 173 3.19 -6.38 9.16
CA PRO A 173 2.53 -7.70 9.31
C PRO A 173 1.10 -7.63 9.88
N PHE A 174 0.21 -8.48 9.37
CA PHE A 174 -1.16 -8.64 9.84
C PHE A 174 -1.27 -9.80 10.84
N GLY A 175 -0.57 -9.68 11.97
CA GLY A 175 -0.35 -10.80 12.90
C GLY A 175 0.81 -11.71 12.47
N ARG A 176 1.00 -12.81 13.22
CA ARG A 176 2.07 -13.81 13.02
C ARG A 176 1.54 -15.22 12.74
N ASP A 177 0.25 -15.41 12.94
CA ASP A 177 -0.50 -16.67 12.77
C ASP A 177 -2.00 -16.35 12.68
N LEU A 178 -2.82 -17.39 12.53
CA LEU A 178 -4.27 -17.26 12.45
C LEU A 178 -4.85 -16.51 13.67
N GLN A 179 -4.50 -16.92 14.89
CA GLN A 179 -5.06 -16.36 16.11
C GLN A 179 -4.76 -14.86 16.27
N SER A 180 -3.51 -14.45 16.02
CA SER A 180 -3.12 -13.04 16.12
C SER A 180 -3.65 -12.19 14.97
N SER A 181 -3.77 -12.75 13.76
CA SER A 181 -4.43 -12.10 12.62
C SER A 181 -5.92 -11.91 12.87
N ASP A 182 -6.60 -12.91 13.44
CA ASP A 182 -8.02 -12.84 13.81
C ASP A 182 -8.27 -11.75 14.85
N ARG A 183 -7.43 -11.65 15.88
CA ARG A 183 -7.54 -10.59 16.88
C ARG A 183 -7.44 -9.20 16.25
N LEU A 184 -6.43 -8.98 15.41
CA LEU A 184 -6.25 -7.70 14.72
C LEU A 184 -7.41 -7.40 13.77
N SER A 185 -7.86 -8.40 13.01
CA SER A 185 -8.96 -8.26 12.06
C SER A 185 -10.27 -7.94 12.77
N ASN A 186 -10.61 -8.69 13.82
CA ASN A 186 -11.81 -8.45 14.62
C ASN A 186 -11.81 -7.05 15.24
N HIS A 187 -10.67 -6.59 15.77
CA HIS A 187 -10.53 -5.22 16.28
C HIS A 187 -10.80 -4.18 15.19
N ILE A 188 -10.11 -4.26 14.06
CA ILE A 188 -10.26 -3.26 12.99
C ILE A 188 -11.68 -3.31 12.39
N SER A 189 -12.23 -4.50 12.15
CA SER A 189 -13.58 -4.68 11.59
C SER A 189 -14.70 -4.26 12.55
N SER A 190 -14.43 -4.19 13.86
CA SER A 190 -15.36 -3.61 14.84
C SER A 190 -15.46 -2.07 14.74
N LEU A 191 -14.47 -1.43 14.09
CA LEU A 191 -14.36 0.02 13.96
C LEU A 191 -14.59 0.50 12.51
N PHE A 192 -14.15 -0.27 11.53
CA PHE A 192 -14.20 0.09 10.11
C PHE A 192 -14.93 -0.98 9.32
N ARG A 193 -15.74 -0.57 8.36
CA ARG A 193 -16.30 -1.50 7.37
C ARG A 193 -15.21 -1.96 6.40
N GLU A 194 -15.42 -3.10 5.75
CA GLU A 194 -14.41 -3.69 4.86
C GLU A 194 -14.12 -2.81 3.62
N ASP A 195 -15.08 -2.01 3.14
CA ASP A 195 -14.89 -1.01 2.06
C ASP A 195 -14.01 0.19 2.47
N GLN A 196 -13.69 0.30 3.76
CA GLN A 196 -12.82 1.35 4.32
C GLN A 196 -11.40 0.85 4.59
N ILE A 197 -11.14 -0.45 4.51
CA ILE A 197 -9.87 -1.06 4.94
C ILE A 197 -9.06 -1.49 3.72
N TYR A 198 -7.88 -0.90 3.56
CA TYR A 198 -6.96 -1.19 2.46
C TYR A 198 -5.67 -1.82 3.02
N ARG A 199 -5.66 -3.16 3.11
CA ARG A 199 -4.47 -3.92 3.55
C ARG A 199 -3.47 -4.02 2.39
N ILE A 200 -2.25 -3.54 2.60
CA ILE A 200 -1.22 -3.54 1.57
C ILE A 200 -0.55 -4.90 1.46
N ASP A 201 -0.63 -5.46 0.26
CA ASP A 201 0.40 -6.33 -0.29
C ASP A 201 0.97 -5.62 -1.53
N HIS A 202 2.17 -5.06 -1.40
CA HIS A 202 2.77 -4.24 -2.45
C HIS A 202 3.10 -5.02 -3.74
N TYR A 203 3.12 -6.36 -3.72
CA TYR A 203 3.29 -7.16 -4.94
C TYR A 203 2.08 -7.00 -5.88
N LEU A 204 0.88 -6.78 -5.34
CA LEU A 204 -0.32 -6.52 -6.14
C LEU A 204 -0.26 -5.18 -6.90
N GLY A 205 0.64 -4.28 -6.51
CA GLY A 205 0.93 -3.03 -7.21
C GLY A 205 1.99 -3.16 -8.32
N LYS A 206 2.58 -4.34 -8.52
CA LYS A 206 3.59 -4.55 -9.57
C LYS A 206 2.91 -4.81 -10.91
N GLU A 207 3.38 -4.12 -11.95
CA GLU A 207 2.86 -4.19 -13.32
C GLU A 207 2.61 -5.63 -13.81
N MET A 208 3.64 -6.48 -13.73
CA MET A 208 3.54 -7.86 -14.23
C MET A 208 2.61 -8.74 -13.40
N VAL A 209 2.38 -8.39 -12.13
CA VAL A 209 1.42 -9.11 -11.27
C VAL A 209 -0.01 -8.71 -11.66
N GLN A 210 -0.27 -7.43 -11.91
CA GLN A 210 -1.57 -6.96 -12.41
C GLN A 210 -1.91 -7.55 -13.79
N ASN A 211 -0.89 -7.70 -14.65
CA ASN A 211 -1.06 -8.26 -15.99
C ASN A 211 -1.48 -9.76 -16.00
N LEU A 212 -1.32 -10.50 -14.88
CA LEU A 212 -1.73 -11.90 -14.81
C LEU A 212 -3.21 -12.12 -15.17
N MET A 213 -4.11 -11.22 -14.74
CA MET A 213 -5.53 -11.33 -15.06
C MET A 213 -5.80 -11.09 -16.55
N VAL A 214 -5.14 -10.08 -17.13
CA VAL A 214 -5.30 -9.74 -18.56
C VAL A 214 -4.76 -10.88 -19.43
N LEU A 215 -3.56 -11.39 -19.11
CA LEU A 215 -2.97 -12.53 -19.81
C LEU A 215 -3.93 -13.72 -19.82
N ARG A 216 -4.48 -14.10 -18.66
CA ARG A 216 -5.34 -15.29 -18.55
C ARG A 216 -6.72 -15.12 -19.19
N PHE A 217 -7.39 -13.99 -18.94
CA PHE A 217 -8.83 -13.87 -19.23
C PHE A 217 -9.18 -13.04 -20.45
N ALA A 218 -8.25 -12.25 -20.99
CA ALA A 218 -8.44 -11.48 -22.22
C ALA A 218 -7.92 -12.22 -23.48
N ASN A 219 -7.18 -13.33 -23.32
CA ASN A 219 -6.53 -14.03 -24.42
C ASN A 219 -7.10 -15.44 -24.62
N ARG A 220 -7.72 -15.67 -25.78
CA ARG A 220 -8.31 -16.97 -26.14
C ARG A 220 -7.26 -18.10 -26.21
N ILE A 221 -6.00 -17.78 -26.50
CA ILE A 221 -4.92 -18.76 -26.57
C ILE A 221 -4.58 -19.38 -25.21
N PHE A 222 -4.73 -18.64 -24.12
CA PHE A 222 -4.41 -19.13 -22.77
C PHE A 222 -5.60 -19.82 -22.10
N GLY A 223 -6.84 -19.45 -22.45
CA GLY A 223 -8.05 -20.01 -21.83
C GLY A 223 -8.10 -21.55 -21.82
N PRO A 224 -8.04 -22.24 -22.99
CA PRO A 224 -8.18 -23.70 -23.05
C PRO A 224 -7.04 -24.51 -22.41
N ILE A 225 -5.85 -23.91 -22.25
CA ILE A 225 -4.65 -24.60 -21.74
C ILE A 225 -4.37 -24.31 -20.27
N TRP A 226 -5.13 -23.43 -19.61
CA TRP A 226 -4.90 -23.05 -18.22
C TRP A 226 -5.57 -24.00 -17.22
N ASN A 227 -5.24 -25.29 -17.30
CA ASN A 227 -5.83 -26.35 -16.48
C ASN A 227 -4.89 -27.56 -16.32
N ARG A 228 -5.27 -28.47 -15.43
CA ARG A 228 -4.53 -29.70 -15.10
C ARG A 228 -4.30 -30.66 -16.26
N ASP A 229 -5.07 -30.56 -17.36
CA ASP A 229 -4.91 -31.44 -18.51
C ASP A 229 -3.72 -31.00 -19.40
N ASN A 230 -3.24 -29.77 -19.21
CA ASN A 230 -2.14 -29.18 -19.98
C ASN A 230 -0.97 -28.71 -19.11
N ILE A 231 -1.21 -28.34 -17.86
CA ILE A 231 -0.21 -27.82 -16.93
C ILE A 231 0.28 -28.94 -16.01
N ALA A 232 1.56 -29.29 -16.13
CA ALA A 232 2.21 -30.26 -15.24
C ALA A 232 2.57 -29.66 -13.87
N CYS A 233 3.08 -28.43 -13.83
CA CYS A 233 3.40 -27.73 -12.58
C CYS A 233 3.40 -26.20 -12.76
N VAL A 234 3.25 -25.48 -11.64
CA VAL A 234 3.35 -24.02 -11.53
C VAL A 234 4.42 -23.71 -10.50
N ILE A 235 5.34 -22.80 -10.83
CA ILE A 235 6.47 -22.44 -9.97
C ILE A 235 6.44 -20.94 -9.73
N LEU A 236 6.40 -20.54 -8.46
CA LEU A 236 6.46 -19.14 -8.04
C LEU A 236 7.76 -18.92 -7.29
N THR A 237 8.61 -18.04 -7.84
CA THR A 237 9.98 -17.84 -7.34
C THR A 237 10.17 -16.41 -6.87
N PHE A 238 10.70 -16.27 -5.65
CA PHE A 238 11.24 -15.02 -5.12
C PHE A 238 12.69 -15.25 -4.74
N LYS A 239 13.60 -14.38 -5.21
CA LYS A 239 15.03 -14.45 -4.91
C LYS A 239 15.55 -13.03 -4.71
N GLU A 240 16.35 -12.85 -3.68
CA GLU A 240 17.11 -11.62 -3.45
C GLU A 240 18.60 -11.95 -3.41
N PRO A 241 19.46 -11.11 -4.01
CA PRO A 241 20.91 -11.33 -4.03
C PRO A 241 21.62 -10.79 -2.78
N PHE A 242 20.87 -10.29 -1.80
CA PHE A 242 21.38 -9.68 -0.56
C PHE A 242 20.80 -10.39 0.67
N GLY A 243 21.46 -10.22 1.82
CA GLY A 243 21.08 -10.85 3.07
C GLY A 243 20.02 -10.05 3.83
N THR A 244 20.06 -10.09 5.16
CA THR A 244 19.15 -9.30 6.00
C THR A 244 19.58 -7.84 6.16
N GLU A 245 20.76 -7.44 5.67
CA GLU A 245 21.25 -6.04 5.62
C GLU A 245 21.02 -5.27 6.93
N GLY A 246 21.60 -5.77 8.03
CA GLY A 246 21.43 -5.20 9.38
C GLY A 246 20.02 -5.33 10.00
N ARG A 247 19.03 -5.93 9.31
CA ARG A 247 17.66 -6.17 9.82
C ARG A 247 17.44 -7.58 10.37
N GLY A 248 18.50 -8.34 10.61
CA GLY A 248 18.45 -9.72 11.10
C GLY A 248 17.55 -9.90 12.33
N GLY A 249 17.62 -8.99 13.30
CA GLY A 249 16.79 -9.05 14.51
C GLY A 249 15.28 -8.94 14.24
N TYR A 250 14.86 -8.09 13.30
CA TYR A 250 13.45 -8.06 12.88
C TYR A 250 13.08 -9.31 12.09
N PHE A 251 13.95 -9.76 11.18
CA PHE A 251 13.67 -10.91 10.32
C PHE A 251 13.55 -12.22 11.12
N ASP A 252 14.35 -12.39 12.18
CA ASP A 252 14.35 -13.59 13.04
C ASP A 252 12.99 -13.87 13.68
N GLU A 253 12.24 -12.82 14.05
CA GLU A 253 10.91 -12.98 14.62
C GLU A 253 9.86 -13.48 13.61
N PHE A 254 10.08 -13.32 12.31
CA PHE A 254 9.07 -13.64 11.29
C PHE A 254 9.47 -14.80 10.38
N GLY A 255 10.71 -14.80 9.91
CA GLY A 255 11.25 -15.73 8.93
C GLY A 255 10.66 -15.56 7.52
N ILE A 256 11.25 -16.26 6.55
CA ILE A 256 10.92 -16.11 5.12
C ILE A 256 9.47 -16.46 4.78
N ILE A 257 8.86 -17.40 5.51
CA ILE A 257 7.48 -17.82 5.25
C ILE A 257 6.52 -16.67 5.52
N ARG A 258 6.64 -15.98 6.66
CA ARG A 258 5.77 -14.86 7.01
C ARG A 258 6.14 -13.59 6.24
N ASP A 259 7.43 -13.40 5.98
CA ASP A 259 7.90 -12.19 5.33
C ASP A 259 7.46 -12.12 3.86
N VAL A 260 7.54 -13.23 3.11
CA VAL A 260 7.33 -13.24 1.64
C VAL A 260 6.34 -14.30 1.14
N MET A 261 6.36 -15.51 1.71
CA MET A 261 5.58 -16.63 1.14
C MET A 261 4.08 -16.49 1.43
N GLN A 262 3.72 -16.23 2.68
CA GLN A 262 2.34 -16.14 3.17
C GLN A 262 1.56 -14.97 2.55
N ASN A 263 2.26 -13.92 2.12
CA ASN A 263 1.69 -12.74 1.48
C ASN A 263 1.93 -12.75 -0.05
N HIS A 264 3.10 -12.32 -0.50
CA HIS A 264 3.40 -12.01 -1.90
C HIS A 264 3.21 -13.23 -2.82
N LEU A 265 3.80 -14.37 -2.47
CA LEU A 265 3.71 -15.58 -3.29
C LEU A 265 2.30 -16.18 -3.27
N LEU A 266 1.63 -16.17 -2.11
CA LEU A 266 0.26 -16.67 -2.00
C LEU A 266 -0.72 -15.78 -2.77
N GLN A 267 -0.52 -14.47 -2.82
CA GLN A 267 -1.30 -13.55 -3.66
C GLN A 267 -1.09 -13.82 -5.15
N MET A 268 0.15 -14.04 -5.58
CA MET A 268 0.45 -14.46 -6.96
C MET A 268 -0.20 -15.80 -7.30
N LEU A 269 -0.16 -16.77 -6.38
CA LEU A 269 -0.83 -18.06 -6.54
C LEU A 269 -2.32 -17.88 -6.79
N CYS A 270 -2.99 -17.02 -6.00
CA CYS A 270 -4.42 -16.74 -6.17
C CYS A 270 -4.72 -16.22 -7.59
N LEU A 271 -3.93 -15.25 -8.08
CA LEU A 271 -4.13 -14.69 -9.43
C LEU A 271 -3.85 -15.69 -10.55
N VAL A 272 -2.94 -16.64 -10.33
CA VAL A 272 -2.65 -17.73 -11.27
C VAL A 272 -3.74 -18.80 -11.27
N ALA A 273 -4.33 -19.10 -10.11
CA ALA A 273 -5.23 -20.24 -9.93
C ALA A 273 -6.73 -19.89 -9.93
N MET A 274 -7.12 -18.63 -9.71
CA MET A 274 -8.54 -18.23 -9.64
C MET A 274 -9.30 -18.56 -10.93
N GLU A 275 -10.58 -18.87 -10.82
CA GLU A 275 -11.45 -18.95 -11.99
C GLU A 275 -11.63 -17.57 -12.63
N LYS A 276 -12.23 -17.53 -13.82
CA LYS A 276 -12.62 -16.26 -14.44
C LYS A 276 -13.70 -15.60 -13.55
N PRO A 277 -13.46 -14.38 -13.04
CA PRO A 277 -14.44 -13.70 -12.19
C PRO A 277 -15.66 -13.28 -13.00
N ALA A 278 -16.78 -13.05 -12.30
CA ALA A 278 -18.03 -12.61 -12.92
C ALA A 278 -17.88 -11.25 -13.63
N SER A 279 -17.08 -10.34 -13.06
CA SER A 279 -16.67 -9.08 -13.67
C SER A 279 -15.30 -8.63 -13.15
N THR A 280 -14.84 -7.45 -13.57
CA THR A 280 -13.64 -6.80 -13.02
C THR A 280 -13.92 -5.94 -11.79
N ASN A 281 -15.15 -5.97 -11.25
CA ASN A 281 -15.45 -5.37 -9.95
C ASN A 281 -14.55 -5.98 -8.88
N SER A 282 -14.12 -5.13 -7.93
CA SER A 282 -13.12 -5.53 -6.93
C SER A 282 -13.56 -6.76 -6.12
N ASP A 283 -14.83 -6.86 -5.76
CA ASP A 283 -15.36 -8.00 -4.99
C ASP A 283 -15.45 -9.29 -5.79
N ASP A 284 -15.94 -9.27 -7.03
CA ASP A 284 -16.00 -10.45 -7.89
C ASP A 284 -14.60 -11.07 -8.09
N VAL A 285 -13.56 -10.23 -8.19
CA VAL A 285 -12.16 -10.67 -8.26
C VAL A 285 -11.70 -11.25 -6.92
N ARG A 286 -12.04 -10.61 -5.80
CA ARG A 286 -11.68 -11.10 -4.45
C ARG A 286 -12.34 -12.44 -4.14
N ASP A 287 -13.59 -12.62 -4.52
CA ASP A 287 -14.36 -13.85 -4.27
C ASP A 287 -13.69 -15.06 -4.90
N GLU A 288 -13.26 -14.97 -6.16
CA GLU A 288 -12.58 -16.07 -6.84
C GLU A 288 -11.16 -16.33 -6.26
N LYS A 289 -10.47 -15.29 -5.77
CA LYS A 289 -9.19 -15.47 -5.05
C LYS A 289 -9.40 -16.21 -3.73
N VAL A 290 -10.41 -15.84 -2.94
CA VAL A 290 -10.73 -16.49 -1.66
C VAL A 290 -11.19 -17.94 -1.87
N LYS A 291 -11.98 -18.19 -2.92
CA LYS A 291 -12.43 -19.54 -3.28
C LYS A 291 -11.26 -20.48 -3.57
N VAL A 292 -10.20 -20.01 -4.24
CA VAL A 292 -8.95 -20.78 -4.40
C VAL A 292 -8.35 -21.13 -3.05
N LEU A 293 -8.17 -20.14 -2.17
CA LEU A 293 -7.55 -20.36 -0.86
C LEU A 293 -8.31 -21.38 -0.01
N LYS A 294 -9.65 -21.38 -0.07
CA LYS A 294 -10.51 -22.34 0.63
C LYS A 294 -10.36 -23.78 0.13
N CYS A 295 -9.76 -23.99 -1.04
CA CYS A 295 -9.46 -25.31 -1.61
C CYS A 295 -8.01 -25.75 -1.36
N ILE A 296 -7.19 -24.94 -0.69
CA ILE A 296 -5.81 -25.28 -0.34
C ILE A 296 -5.80 -25.86 1.08
N SER A 297 -5.44 -27.14 1.20
CA SER A 297 -5.22 -27.78 2.50
C SER A 297 -3.99 -27.22 3.21
N GLU A 298 -3.95 -27.36 4.53
CA GLU A 298 -2.80 -26.97 5.35
C GLU A 298 -1.52 -27.68 4.90
N VAL A 299 -0.44 -26.91 4.77
CA VAL A 299 0.87 -27.43 4.36
C VAL A 299 1.46 -28.34 5.44
N GLN A 300 2.01 -29.47 5.02
CA GLN A 300 2.68 -30.44 5.88
C GLN A 300 4.19 -30.38 5.71
N ALA A 301 4.94 -30.66 6.78
CA ALA A 301 6.41 -30.60 6.78
C ALA A 301 7.05 -31.50 5.71
N SER A 302 6.41 -32.59 5.30
CA SER A 302 6.89 -33.49 4.25
C SER A 302 7.02 -32.83 2.87
N ASN A 303 6.32 -31.71 2.65
CA ASN A 303 6.33 -30.94 1.40
C ASN A 303 7.13 -29.63 1.52
N VAL A 304 7.94 -29.48 2.58
CA VAL A 304 8.67 -28.24 2.87
C VAL A 304 10.14 -28.54 3.08
N VAL A 305 10.99 -27.73 2.46
CA VAL A 305 12.43 -27.68 2.73
C VAL A 305 12.75 -26.28 3.23
N LEU A 306 13.39 -26.19 4.40
CA LEU A 306 13.87 -24.94 4.97
C LEU A 306 15.40 -24.88 4.83
N GLY A 307 15.91 -23.71 4.49
CA GLY A 307 17.34 -23.44 4.42
C GLY A 307 17.68 -22.15 5.13
N GLN A 308 18.93 -22.05 5.58
CA GLN A 308 19.53 -20.84 6.13
C GLN A 308 20.86 -20.64 5.41
N TYR A 309 21.07 -19.47 4.83
CA TYR A 309 22.35 -19.16 4.18
C TYR A 309 23.45 -19.00 5.24
N VAL A 310 24.69 -19.29 4.87
CA VAL A 310 25.89 -19.06 5.67
C VAL A 310 26.76 -18.00 5.00
N GLY A 311 27.65 -17.39 5.76
CA GLY A 311 28.64 -16.47 5.21
C GLY A 311 29.50 -17.15 4.15
N ASN A 312 29.88 -16.39 3.13
CA ASN A 312 30.89 -16.83 2.17
C ASN A 312 32.26 -16.36 2.69
N PRO A 313 33.19 -17.26 3.07
CA PRO A 313 34.50 -16.87 3.59
C PRO A 313 35.31 -16.00 2.63
N ASP A 314 35.07 -16.14 1.32
CA ASP A 314 35.72 -15.37 0.26
C ASP A 314 34.85 -14.19 -0.24
N GLY A 315 33.75 -13.87 0.46
CA GLY A 315 32.83 -12.80 0.11
C GLY A 315 33.24 -11.44 0.67
N GLU A 316 33.05 -10.37 -0.10
CA GLU A 316 33.18 -8.99 0.39
C GLU A 316 31.81 -8.47 0.87
N GLY A 317 31.69 -8.04 2.14
CA GLY A 317 30.46 -7.44 2.71
C GLY A 317 29.96 -8.08 4.02
N GLU A 318 28.75 -7.73 4.47
CA GLU A 318 28.13 -8.23 5.74
C GLU A 318 27.75 -9.73 5.71
N ALA A 319 28.05 -10.45 4.64
CA ALA A 319 27.84 -11.89 4.49
C ALA A 319 29.15 -12.69 4.65
N THR A 320 29.92 -12.38 5.70
CA THR A 320 31.06 -13.19 6.20
C THR A 320 30.63 -14.04 7.38
#